data_AF-A0A933IMH6-F1
#
_entry.id   AF-A0A933IMH6-F1
#
_cell.length_a   1.000
_cell.length_b   1.000
_cell.length_c   1.000
_cell.angle_alpha   90.00
_cell.angle_beta   90.00
_cell.angle_gamma   90.00
#
_symmetry.space_group_name_H-M   'P 1'
#
loop_
_entity.id
_entity.type
_entity.pdbx_description
1 polymer ?
#
loop_
_entity_poly.entity_id
_entity_poly.type
_entity_poly.pdbx_seq_one_letter_code
_entity_poly.pdbx_strand_id
1 'polypeptide(L)'
;MFKVDVFVLGNYPYLHEQIRRRCKEVIVSKPEETAFVATPEDTILSKLEWYKMGNEISDRQWGDVLGVMKVQGKRLDMDYLYCWATKLEIDILLKKALHEAGIMDE
;
A
#
# COMPACT_ATOMS: atom_id res chain seq x y z
N MET A 1 -10.21 14.19 17.88
CA MET A 1 -8.84 14.71 17.67
C MET A 1 -8.39 14.22 16.29
N PHE A 2 -7.99 15.12 15.41
CA PHE A 2 -7.51 14.78 14.06
C PHE A 2 -5.99 14.59 14.10
N LYS A 3 -5.46 13.51 13.53
CA LYS A 3 -4.03 13.20 13.48
C LYS A 3 -3.55 13.21 12.04
N VAL A 4 -2.41 13.85 11.80
CA VAL A 4 -1.68 13.82 10.53
C VAL A 4 -0.27 13.36 10.81
N ASP A 5 0.18 12.35 10.07
CA ASP A 5 1.57 11.88 10.08
C ASP A 5 2.29 12.48 8.86
N VAL A 6 3.45 13.10 9.08
CA VAL A 6 4.24 13.76 8.02
C VAL A 6 5.56 13.01 7.84
N PHE A 7 5.85 12.63 6.60
CA PHE A 7 7.07 11.93 6.23
C PHE A 7 7.88 12.77 5.24
N VAL A 8 9.18 12.92 5.50
CA VAL A 8 10.09 13.68 4.61
C VAL A 8 10.72 12.71 3.61
N LEU A 9 10.81 13.11 2.35
CA LEU A 9 11.47 12.34 1.31
C LEU A 9 12.98 12.25 1.61
N GLY A 10 13.39 11.15 2.24
CA GLY A 10 14.79 10.81 2.46
C GLY A 10 15.37 10.05 1.26
N ASN A 11 16.60 9.53 1.41
CA ASN A 11 17.27 8.71 0.40
C ASN A 11 16.75 7.26 0.39
N TYR A 12 15.43 7.09 0.33
CA TYR A 12 14.79 5.78 0.27
C TYR A 12 14.25 5.54 -1.14
N PRO A 13 14.82 4.60 -1.91
CA PRO A 13 14.44 4.39 -3.31
C PRO A 13 12.94 4.10 -3.49
N TYR A 14 12.33 3.40 -2.54
CA TYR A 14 10.90 3.10 -2.59
C TYR A 14 10.04 4.37 -2.53
N LEU A 15 10.33 5.31 -1.64
CA LEU A 15 9.56 6.58 -1.55
C LEU A 15 9.63 7.41 -2.84
N HIS A 16 10.75 7.37 -3.55
CA HIS A 16 10.87 8.04 -4.84
C HIS A 16 9.93 7.43 -5.87
N GLU A 17 9.82 6.10 -5.88
CA GLU A 17 8.92 5.38 -6.78
C GLU A 17 7.44 5.63 -6.43
N GLN A 18 7.08 5.62 -5.15
CA GLN A 18 5.74 5.98 -4.68
C GLN A 18 5.33 7.39 -5.13
N ILE A 19 6.25 8.35 -4.98
CA ILE A 19 6.02 9.74 -5.42
C ILE A 19 5.90 9.83 -6.94
N ARG A 20 6.68 9.04 -7.69
CA ARG A 20 6.64 8.99 -9.14
C ARG A 20 5.31 8.42 -9.66
N ARG A 21 4.79 7.38 -9.00
CA ARG A 21 3.59 6.65 -9.41
C ARG A 21 2.28 7.21 -8.84
N ARG A 22 2.33 8.21 -7.96
CA ARG A 22 1.13 8.82 -7.35
C ARG A 22 0.06 9.21 -8.38
N CYS A 23 -1.19 8.95 -8.04
CA CYS A 23 -2.35 9.23 -8.90
C CYS A 23 -3.02 10.53 -8.48
N LYS A 24 -3.48 11.34 -9.44
CA LYS A 24 -4.27 12.55 -9.15
C LYS A 24 -5.74 12.17 -9.09
N GLU A 25 -6.34 12.30 -7.91
CA GLU A 25 -7.73 11.91 -7.65
C GLU A 25 -8.56 13.10 -7.17
N VAL A 26 -9.86 13.08 -7.46
CA VAL A 26 -10.83 14.05 -6.92
C VAL A 26 -11.18 13.64 -5.49
N ILE A 27 -10.89 14.51 -4.52
CA ILE A 27 -11.13 14.27 -3.09
C ILE A 27 -12.33 15.05 -2.54
N VAL A 28 -12.70 16.14 -3.21
CA VAL A 28 -13.93 16.90 -2.94
C VAL A 28 -14.59 17.15 -4.29
N SER A 29 -15.89 16.87 -4.41
CA SER A 29 -16.59 17.00 -5.69
C SER A 29 -17.24 18.38 -5.90
N LYS A 30 -17.44 19.17 -4.84
CA LYS A 30 -18.14 20.47 -4.88
C LYS A 30 -17.63 21.44 -3.78
N PRO A 31 -16.80 22.46 -4.11
CA PRO A 31 -16.10 22.60 -5.39
C PRO A 31 -15.17 21.41 -5.65
N GLU A 32 -14.79 21.19 -6.90
CA GLU A 32 -13.86 20.11 -7.25
C GLU A 32 -12.47 20.42 -6.68
N GLU A 33 -11.97 19.55 -5.81
CA GLU A 33 -10.60 19.60 -5.31
C GLU A 33 -9.92 18.26 -5.57
N THR A 34 -8.69 18.33 -6.06
CA THR A 34 -7.88 17.15 -6.40
C THR A 34 -6.65 17.06 -5.51
N ALA A 35 -6.26 15.86 -5.14
CA ALA A 35 -5.01 15.58 -4.46
C ALA A 35 -4.25 14.44 -5.15
N PHE A 36 -2.94 14.42 -4.95
CA PHE A 36 -2.17 13.23 -5.28
C PHE A 36 -2.28 12.21 -4.16
N VAL A 37 -2.63 10.97 -4.51
CA VAL A 37 -2.73 9.83 -3.60
C VAL A 37 -1.79 8.71 -4.05
N ALA A 38 -1.42 7.84 -3.12
CA ALA A 38 -0.63 6.65 -3.44
C ALA A 38 -1.42 5.70 -4.34
N THR A 39 -0.71 4.92 -5.16
CA THR A 39 -1.33 3.82 -5.90
C THR A 39 -1.85 2.76 -4.92
N PRO A 40 -2.78 1.87 -5.35
CA PRO A 40 -3.20 0.75 -4.53
C PRO A 40 -2.03 -0.17 -4.14
N GLU A 41 -1.09 -0.43 -5.06
CA GLU A 41 0.08 -1.25 -4.80
C GLU A 41 1.00 -0.63 -3.76
N ASP A 42 1.27 0.67 -3.89
CA ASP A 42 2.11 1.41 -2.94
C ASP A 42 1.44 1.52 -1.57
N THR A 43 0.10 1.59 -1.52
CA THR A 43 -0.67 1.53 -0.27
C THR A 43 -0.51 0.18 0.43
N ILE A 44 -0.59 -0.93 -0.33
CA ILE A 44 -0.38 -2.29 0.20
C ILE A 44 1.03 -2.43 0.77
N LEU A 45 2.05 -2.11 -0.02
CA LEU A 45 3.46 -2.26 0.34
C LEU A 45 3.82 -1.41 1.57
N SER A 46 3.38 -0.15 1.65
CA SER A 46 3.60 0.70 2.83
C SER A 46 2.94 0.15 4.09
N LYS A 47 1.71 -0.37 3.98
CA LYS A 47 1.01 -0.92 5.14
C LYS A 47 1.63 -2.21 5.64
N LEU A 48 2.11 -3.06 4.74
CA LEU A 48 2.84 -4.27 5.10
C LEU A 48 4.19 -3.94 5.75
N GLU A 49 4.92 -2.95 5.24
CA GLU A 49 6.15 -2.46 5.85
C GLU A 49 5.89 -1.93 7.28
N TRP A 50 4.84 -1.12 7.46
CA TRP A 50 4.46 -0.62 8.79
C TRP A 50 3.97 -1.71 9.73
N TYR A 51 3.25 -2.71 9.21
CA TYR A 51 2.83 -3.87 9.97
C TYR A 51 4.06 -4.64 10.48
N LYS A 52 5.06 -4.89 9.61
CA LYS A 52 6.35 -5.50 9.99
C LYS A 52 7.08 -4.66 11.06
N MET A 53 7.20 -3.34 10.86
CA MET A 53 7.84 -2.44 11.82
C MET A 53 7.10 -2.38 13.17
N GLY A 54 5.79 -2.57 13.16
CA GLY A 54 4.93 -2.64 14.34
C GLY A 54 4.89 -4.03 15.00
N ASN A 55 5.86 -4.90 14.71
CA ASN A 55 5.94 -6.29 15.18
C ASN A 55 4.70 -7.14 14.85
N GLU A 56 4.01 -6.83 13.75
CA GLU A 56 2.87 -7.60 13.25
C GLU A 56 1.65 -7.61 14.19
N ILE A 57 1.50 -6.58 15.04
CA ILE A 57 0.43 -6.52 16.05
C ILE A 57 -0.80 -5.73 15.55
N SER A 58 -0.65 -4.90 14.52
CA SER A 58 -1.72 -3.99 14.09
C SER A 58 -2.71 -4.64 13.13
N ASP A 59 -3.77 -5.24 13.68
CA ASP A 59 -4.89 -5.81 12.89
C ASP A 59 -5.52 -4.80 11.92
N ARG A 60 -5.49 -3.51 12.27
CA ARG A 60 -5.99 -2.44 11.40
C ARG A 60 -5.18 -2.32 10.11
N GLN A 61 -3.84 -2.32 10.20
CA GLN A 61 -2.99 -2.23 9.01
C GLN A 61 -3.17 -3.46 8.12
N TRP A 62 -3.27 -4.64 8.74
CA TRP A 62 -3.57 -5.89 8.02
C TRP A 62 -4.92 -5.85 7.31
N GLY A 63 -5.98 -5.43 8.03
CA GLY A 63 -7.32 -5.29 7.48
C GLY A 63 -7.39 -4.30 6.31
N ASP A 64 -6.65 -3.18 6.40
CA ASP A 64 -6.57 -2.21 5.32
C ASP A 64 -5.89 -2.81 4.06
N VAL A 65 -4.82 -3.61 4.24
CA VAL A 65 -4.17 -4.34 3.13
C VAL A 65 -5.16 -5.28 2.45
N LEU A 66 -5.85 -6.13 3.22
CA LEU A 66 -6.84 -7.07 2.68
C LEU A 66 -7.99 -6.34 2.00
N GLY A 67 -8.43 -5.21 2.53
CA GLY A 67 -9.48 -4.37 1.95
C GLY A 67 -9.09 -3.83 0.57
N VAL A 68 -7.90 -3.24 0.44
CA VAL A 68 -7.40 -2.74 -0.85
C VAL A 68 -7.26 -3.89 -1.84
N MET A 69 -6.70 -5.02 -1.41
CA MET A 69 -6.54 -6.21 -2.24
C MET A 69 -7.87 -6.72 -2.79
N LYS A 70 -8.89 -6.87 -1.94
CA LYS A 70 -10.22 -7.35 -2.36
C LYS A 70 -10.92 -6.39 -3.33
N VAL A 71 -10.75 -5.08 -3.13
CA VAL A 71 -11.37 -4.05 -4.01
C VAL A 71 -10.68 -4.00 -5.37
N GLN A 72 -9.35 -4.12 -5.41
CA GLN A 72 -8.59 -4.07 -6.66
C GLN A 72 -8.57 -5.39 -7.41
N GLY A 73 -8.43 -6.51 -6.69
CA GLY A 73 -8.37 -7.85 -7.24
C GLY A 73 -7.34 -7.95 -8.37
N LYS A 74 -7.80 -8.44 -9.53
CA LYS A 74 -6.96 -8.66 -10.73
C LYS A 74 -6.39 -7.38 -11.38
N ARG A 75 -6.76 -6.19 -10.90
CA ARG A 75 -6.20 -4.92 -11.41
C ARG A 75 -4.85 -4.58 -10.80
N LEU A 76 -4.45 -5.27 -9.74
CA LEU A 76 -3.16 -5.05 -9.09
C LEU A 76 -2.01 -5.43 -10.03
N ASP A 77 -1.01 -4.56 -10.09
CA ASP A 77 0.27 -4.85 -10.73
C ASP A 77 1.08 -5.80 -9.84
N MET A 78 0.94 -7.09 -10.11
CA MET A 78 1.59 -8.16 -9.33
C MET A 78 3.11 -8.14 -9.49
N ASP A 79 3.62 -7.83 -10.68
CA ASP A 79 5.06 -7.77 -10.94
C ASP A 79 5.71 -6.66 -10.11
N TYR A 80 5.05 -5.50 -10.03
CA TYR A 80 5.47 -4.40 -9.16
C TYR A 80 5.42 -4.78 -7.68
N LEU A 81 4.32 -5.38 -7.22
CA LEU A 81 4.16 -5.82 -5.83
C LEU A 81 5.26 -6.81 -5.42
N TYR A 82 5.53 -7.84 -6.21
CA TYR A 82 6.60 -8.79 -5.91
C TYR A 82 7.99 -8.14 -5.95
N CYS A 83 8.27 -7.32 -6.97
CA CYS A 83 9.56 -6.63 -7.11
C CYS A 83 9.91 -5.79 -5.87
N TRP A 84 8.94 -5.00 -5.38
CA TRP A 84 9.17 -4.18 -4.19
C TRP A 84 9.06 -4.96 -2.90
N ALA A 85 8.15 -5.93 -2.78
CA ALA A 85 8.07 -6.74 -1.57
C ALA A 85 9.37 -7.50 -1.29
N THR A 86 10.09 -7.97 -2.33
CA THR A 86 11.42 -8.55 -2.16
C THR A 86 12.44 -7.52 -1.68
N LYS A 87 12.47 -6.31 -2.27
CA LYS A 87 13.43 -5.25 -1.88
C LYS A 87 13.18 -4.71 -0.46
N LEU A 88 11.93 -4.74 -0.02
CA LEU A 88 11.47 -4.32 1.30
C LEU A 88 11.50 -5.47 2.33
N GLU A 89 11.85 -6.69 1.91
CA GLU A 89 11.87 -7.90 2.73
C GLU A 89 10.51 -8.20 3.40
N ILE A 90 9.41 -7.99 2.67
CA ILE A 90 8.03 -8.25 3.10
C ILE A 90 7.32 -9.27 2.20
N ASP A 91 8.07 -10.05 1.43
CA ASP A 91 7.54 -11.03 0.47
C ASP A 91 6.67 -12.10 1.14
N ILE A 92 7.06 -12.56 2.34
CA ILE A 92 6.29 -13.52 3.14
C ILE A 92 4.95 -12.91 3.55
N LEU A 93 4.95 -11.65 4.00
CA LEU A 93 3.73 -10.94 4.40
C LEU A 93 2.82 -10.67 3.20
N LEU A 94 3.39 -10.29 2.04
CA LEU A 94 2.64 -10.11 0.81
C LEU A 94 1.94 -11.41 0.40
N LYS A 95 2.66 -12.54 0.37
CA LYS A 95 2.08 -13.86 0.03
C LYS A 95 0.94 -14.23 0.97
N LYS A 96 1.13 -14.05 2.27
CA LYS A 96 0.08 -14.29 3.27
C LYS A 96 -1.15 -13.42 3.01
N ALA A 97 -0.97 -12.14 2.73
CA ALA A 97 -2.07 -11.22 2.45
C ALA A 97 -2.82 -11.59 1.15
N LEU A 98 -2.10 -11.99 0.09
CA LEU A 98 -2.70 -12.42 -1.17
C LEU A 98 -3.55 -13.69 -1.01
N HIS A 99 -3.08 -14.65 -0.21
CA HIS A 99 -3.82 -15.86 0.12
C HIS A 99 -5.08 -15.53 0.93
N GLU A 100 -4.96 -14.75 2.01
CA GLU A 100 -6.11 -14.34 2.83
C GLU A 100 -7.12 -13.43 2.09
N ALA A 101 -6.66 -12.70 1.07
CA ALA A 101 -7.51 -11.92 0.19
C ALA A 101 -8.20 -12.76 -0.89
N GLY A 102 -7.80 -14.02 -1.09
CA GLY A 102 -8.33 -14.91 -2.14
C GLY A 102 -7.88 -14.52 -3.56
N ILE A 103 -6.68 -13.96 -3.69
CA ILE A 103 -6.09 -13.55 -4.98
C ILE A 103 -5.13 -14.61 -5.53
N MET A 104 -4.47 -15.36 -4.65
CA MET A 104 -3.72 -16.57 -5.00
C MET A 104 -4.54 -17.80 -4.58
N ASP A 105 -4.71 -18.74 -5.50
CA ASP A 105 -5.12 -20.10 -5.18
C ASP A 105 -3.90 -20.89 -4.66
N GLU A 106 -4.16 -21.88 -3.80
CA GLU A 106 -3.18 -22.72 -3.07
C GLU A 106 -2.01 -23.25 -3.91
#